data_AF-I0I369-F1
#
_entry.id   AF-I0I369-F1
#
_cell.length_a   1.000
_cell.length_b   1.000
_cell.length_c   1.000
_cell.angle_alpha   90.00
_cell.angle_beta   90.00
_cell.angle_gamma   90.00
#
_symmetry.space_group_name_H-M   'P 1'
#
loop_
_entity.id
_entity.type
_entity.pdbx_description
1 polymer ?
#
loop_
_entity_poly.entity_id
_entity_poly.type
_entity_poly.pdbx_seq_one_letter_code
_entity_poly.pdbx_strand_id
1 'polypeptide(L)' 'MSRLQAATIQIEVPGYLLTEMQRLVEAGWFRSEDELMVDALRRFVESHRSELLEHFIREDIEWGLHGDE' A
#
# COMPACT_ATOMS: atom_id res chain seq x y z
N MET A 1 -23.54 -0.04 -9.61
CA MET A 1 -22.46 -0.97 -9.19
C MET A 1 -21.20 -0.54 -9.93
N SER A 2 -20.34 0.25 -9.28
CA SER A 2 -19.08 0.67 -9.89
C SER A 2 -18.24 -0.57 -10.16
N ARG A 3 -17.84 -0.77 -11.42
CA ARG A 3 -16.92 -1.83 -11.83
C ARG A 3 -15.65 -1.64 -11.00
N LEU A 4 -15.27 -2.64 -10.19
CA LEU A 4 -13.95 -2.65 -9.55
C LEU A 4 -12.93 -2.61 -10.70
N GLN A 5 -12.32 -1.44 -10.93
CA GLN A 5 -11.23 -1.32 -11.89
C GLN A 5 -10.00 -1.95 -11.26
N ALA A 6 -9.63 -3.13 -11.75
CA ALA A 6 -8.32 -3.70 -11.46
C ALA A 6 -7.26 -2.94 -12.26
N ALA A 7 -6.18 -2.55 -11.58
CA ALA A 7 -5.00 -1.96 -12.21
C ALA A 7 -3.81 -2.89 -11.96
N THR A 8 -2.96 -3.06 -12.98
CA THR A 8 -1.72 -3.83 -12.88
C THR A 8 -0.58 -2.90 -12.53
N ILE A 9 0.21 -3.27 -11.52
CA ILE A 9 1.41 -2.55 -11.11
C ILE A 9 2.61 -3.46 -11.36
N GLN A 10 3.65 -2.93 -12.01
CA GLN A 10 4.94 -3.62 -12.14
C GLN A 10 5.95 -2.95 -11.23
N ILE A 11 6.61 -3.74 -10.39
CA ILE A 11 7.63 -3.27 -9.45
C ILE A 11 8.81 -4.23 -9.46
N GLU A 12 10.00 -3.70 -9.20
CA GLU A 12 11.15 -4.52 -8.84
C GLU A 12 11.13 -4.74 -7.33
N VAL A 13 11.26 -5.99 -6.92
CA VAL A 13 11.35 -6.38 -5.51
C VAL A 13 12.67 -7.09 -5.25
N PRO A 14 13.29 -6.89 -4.08
CA PRO A 14 14.40 -7.71 -3.64
C PRO A 14 14.06 -9.20 -3.71
N GLY A 15 14.96 -10.01 -4.26
CA GLY A 15 14.71 -11.45 -4.48
C GLY A 15 14.36 -12.22 -3.20
N TYR A 16 14.89 -11.79 -2.04
CA TYR A 16 14.57 -12.41 -0.75
C TYR A 16 13.08 -12.26 -0.37
N LEU A 17 12.44 -11.14 -0.75
CA LEU A 17 11.00 -10.94 -0.50
C LEU A 17 10.17 -11.88 -1.37
N LEU A 18 10.53 -12.03 -2.64
CA LEU A 18 9.88 -12.97 -3.53
C LEU A 18 9.96 -14.40 -2.98
N THR A 19 11.15 -14.81 -2.51
CA THR A 19 11.34 -16.14 -1.90
C THR A 19 10.45 -16.33 -0.67
N GLU A 20 10.32 -15.32 0.19
CA GLU A 20 9.48 -15.43 1.38
C GLU A 20 7.98 -15.47 1.03
N MET A 21 7.56 -14.68 0.05
CA MET A 21 6.19 -14.71 -0.47
C MET A 21 5.84 -16.10 -1.01
N GLN A 22 6.74 -16.71 -1.79
CA GLN A 22 6.55 -18.06 -2.33
C GLN A 22 6.41 -19.10 -1.21
N ARG A 23 7.22 -19.03 -0.16
CA ARG A 23 7.10 -19.93 1.00
C ARG A 23 5.74 -19.82 1.69
N LEU A 24 5.21 -18.60 1.82
CA LEU A 24 3.91 -18.37 2.44
C LEU A 24 2.77 -18.94 1.61
N VAL A 25 2.86 -18.85 0.28
CA VAL A 25 1.91 -19.47 -0.65
C VAL A 25 2.03 -21.00 -0.59
N GLU A 26 3.24 -21.55 -0.65
CA GLU A 26 3.50 -23.00 -0.54
C GLU A 26 2.99 -23.60 0.78
N ALA A 27 3.11 -22.86 1.87
CA ALA A 27 2.59 -23.25 3.19
C ALA A 27 1.07 -23.08 3.31
N GLY A 28 0.38 -22.57 2.28
CA GLY A 28 -1.08 -22.45 2.23
C GLY A 28 -1.66 -21.26 2.98
N TRP A 29 -0.84 -20.28 3.37
CA TRP A 29 -1.31 -19.06 4.03
C TRP A 29 -2.03 -18.12 3.06
N PHE A 30 -1.65 -18.16 1.78
CA PHE A 30 -2.24 -17.40 0.69
C PHE A 30 -2.41 -18.28 -0.55
N ARG A 31 -3.38 -17.95 -1.41
CA ARG A 31 -3.64 -18.71 -2.65
C ARG A 31 -2.68 -18.34 -3.77
N SER A 32 -2.11 -17.14 -3.73
CA SER A 32 -1.12 -16.64 -4.69
C SER A 32 -0.33 -15.46 -4.12
N GLU A 33 0.79 -15.15 -4.76
CA GLU A 33 1.60 -13.95 -4.51
C GLU A 33 0.79 -12.67 -4.71
N ASP A 34 -0.10 -12.64 -5.71
CA ASP A 34 -0.99 -11.50 -5.97
C ASP A 34 -1.95 -11.25 -4.80
N GLU A 35 -2.54 -12.31 -4.23
CA GLU A 35 -3.42 -12.18 -3.07
C GLU A 35 -2.66 -11.62 -1.87
N LEU A 36 -1.46 -12.16 -1.62
CA LEU A 36 -0.57 -11.70 -0.56
C LEU A 36 -0.23 -10.21 -0.75
N MET A 37 0.17 -9.80 -1.96
CA MET A 37 0.55 -8.42 -2.25
C MET A 37 -0.61 -7.44 -2.05
N VAL A 38 -1.81 -7.80 -2.53
CA VAL A 38 -3.00 -6.96 -2.36
C VAL A 38 -3.37 -6.83 -0.88
N ASP A 39 -3.31 -7.92 -0.12
CA ASP A 39 -3.62 -7.91 1.31
C ASP A 39 -2.58 -7.10 2.11
N ALA A 40 -1.29 -7.29 1.84
CA ALA A 40 -0.22 -6.53 2.46
C ALA A 40 -0.33 -5.02 2.17
N LEU A 41 -0.56 -4.65 0.91
CA LEU A 41 -0.72 -3.25 0.51
C LEU A 41 -1.95 -2.62 1.17
N ARG A 42 -3.08 -3.35 1.22
CA ARG A 42 -4.29 -2.88 1.90
C ARG A 42 -4.01 -2.62 3.38
N ARG A 43 -3.44 -3.60 4.09
CA ARG A 43 -3.14 -3.49 5.53
C ARG A 43 -2.21 -2.30 5.80
N PHE A 44 -1.20 -2.11 4.97
CA PHE A 44 -0.27 -1.00 5.09
C PHE A 44 -0.99 0.35 4.92
N VAL A 45 -1.79 0.51 3.86
CA VAL A 45 -2.54 1.75 3.63
C VAL A 45 -3.52 2.02 4.77
N GLU A 46 -4.24 0.99 5.22
CA GLU A 46 -5.22 1.11 6.30
C GLU A 46 -4.55 1.48 7.64
N SER A 47 -3.40 0.90 7.97
CA SER A 47 -2.71 1.19 9.23
C SER A 47 -2.07 2.59 9.28
N HIS A 48 -1.71 3.16 8.12
CA HIS A 48 -1.06 4.48 8.04
C HIS A 48 -2.00 5.59 7.58
N ARG A 49 -3.28 5.29 7.30
CA ARG A 49 -4.23 6.28 6.78
C ARG A 49 -4.40 7.49 7.69
N SER A 50 -4.46 7.28 9.00
CA SER A 50 -4.62 8.35 9.98
C SER A 50 -3.39 9.25 10.07
N GLU A 51 -2.19 8.65 10.06
CA GLU A 51 -0.92 9.40 10.06
C GLU A 51 -0.74 10.20 8.77
N LEU A 52 -1.06 9.60 7.62
CA LEU A 52 -1.04 10.28 6.32
C LEU A 52 -2.04 11.45 6.28
N LEU A 53 -3.25 11.24 6.80
CA LEU A 53 -4.27 12.30 6.86
C LEU A 53 -3.83 13.44 7.77
N GLU A 54 -3.25 13.12 8.93
CA GLU A 54 -2.71 14.12 9.83
C GLU A 54 -1.53 14.89 9.22
N HIS A 55 -0.64 14.19 8.51
CA HIS A 55 0.47 14.81 7.79
C HIS A 55 -0.03 15.79 6.71
N PHE A 56 -0.97 15.36 5.86
CA PHE A 56 -1.53 16.24 4.83
C PHE A 56 -2.29 17.44 5.41
N ILE A 57 -3.03 17.26 6.51
CA ILE A 57 -3.68 18.40 7.20
C ILE A 57 -2.64 19.40 7.71
N ARG A 58 -1.50 18.92 8.24
CA ARG A 58 -0.42 19.80 8.71
C ARG A 58 0.24 20.53 7.54
N GLU A 59 0.53 19.84 6.44
CA GLU A 59 1.08 20.47 5.23
C GLU A 59 0.12 21.55 4.68
N ASP A 60 -1.19 21.28 4.64
CA ASP A 60 -2.21 22.25 4.21
C ASP A 60 -2.29 23.47 5.15
N ILE A 61 -2.17 23.25 6.47
CA ILE A 61 -2.13 24.33 7.46
C ILE A 61 -0.84 25.14 7.33
N GLU A 62 0.32 24.49 7.22
CA GLU A 62 1.60 25.15 7.05
C GLU A 62 1.62 25.97 5.75
N TRP A 63 1.07 25.43 4.67
CA TRP A 63 0.88 26.16 3.42
C TRP A 63 -0.08 27.34 3.60
N GLY A 64 -1.21 27.18 4.30
CA GLY A 64 -2.14 28.29 4.57
C GLY A 64 -1.61 29.37 5.51
N LEU A 65 -0.61 29.05 6.35
CA LEU A 65 0.00 29.97 7.30
C LEU A 65 1.28 30.64 6.79
N HIS A 66 1.97 30.00 5.83
CA HIS A 66 3.29 30.45 5.34
C HIS A 66 3.37 30.60 3.81
N GLY A 67 2.35 30.15 3.08
CA GLY A 67 2.24 30.30 1.63
C GLY A 67 1.61 31.63 1.26
N ASP A 68 2.39 32.71 1.32
CA ASP A 68 2.09 33.94 0.58
C ASP A 68 2.81 33.86 -0.78
N GLU A 69 2.01 33.89 -1.87
CA GLU A 69 2.34 33.96 -3.32
C GLU A 69 3.61 33.28 -3.86
#